data_AF-A0A921RHW1-F1
#
_entry.id   AF-A0A921RHW1-F1
#
_cell.length_a   1.000
_cell.length_b   1.000
_cell.length_c   1.000
_cell.angle_alpha   90.00
_cell.angle_beta   90.00
_cell.angle_gamma   90.00
#
_symmetry.space_group_name_H-M   'P 1'
#
loop_
_entity.id
_entity.type
_entity.pdbx_description
1 polymer ?
#
loop_
_entity_poly.entity_id
_entity_poly.type
_entity_poly.pdbx_seq_one_letter_code
_entity_poly.pdbx_strand_id
1 'polypeptide(L)'
;MTRRLGRRDVLVSLRGTVTQAEWAANLMSALEPARLDARQDVKVEAGFLNLYTSSPGGGGGGMGSCRDQLLREVSRVIKSFSKDRPREDVSVTLAGHSMGSALAMLLGYDLSQLGLNRDASGRRVPVTVFSFGGPRVGNAAFKDRCDELGVKVLRAANVRDPVTMLPGALFNEGTRGFLASWAAGDSYTHVGVELALDFLSLRDLGSVHDLGAYVSSIKAGACGKVSKSDNAVADSRGAAVLAKAMEFVGIQRAAAFALPEAALGIGGVVQSLGLI
;
A
#
# COMPACT_ATOMS: atom_id res chain seq x y z
N MET A 1 18.39 -2.19 -19.73
CA MET A 1 17.25 -1.95 -20.65
C MET A 1 16.03 -1.72 -19.77
N THR A 2 15.71 -0.45 -19.51
CA THR A 2 14.66 0.05 -18.58
C THR A 2 13.81 1.14 -19.23
N ARG A 3 13.93 1.31 -20.56
CA ARG A 3 13.43 2.46 -21.32
C ARG A 3 11.91 2.67 -21.23
N ARG A 4 11.12 1.63 -20.95
CA ARG A 4 9.65 1.74 -20.89
C ARG A 4 9.12 2.47 -19.65
N LEU A 5 9.75 2.28 -18.48
CA LEU A 5 9.31 2.88 -17.22
C LEU A 5 10.12 4.14 -16.84
N GLY A 6 11.23 4.39 -17.54
CA GLY A 6 12.13 5.51 -17.24
C GLY A 6 12.98 5.32 -15.98
N ARG A 7 12.79 4.23 -15.23
CA ARG A 7 13.52 3.86 -14.00
C ARG A 7 13.58 2.34 -13.82
N ARG A 8 14.41 1.84 -12.92
CA ARG A 8 14.41 0.45 -12.45
C ARG A 8 13.37 0.25 -11.37
N ASP A 9 12.41 -0.62 -11.61
CA ASP A 9 11.35 -0.89 -10.65
C ASP A 9 11.51 -2.27 -10.02
N VAL A 10 11.42 -2.32 -8.70
CA VAL A 10 11.33 -3.55 -7.91
C VAL A 10 9.85 -3.81 -7.68
N LEU A 11 9.27 -4.75 -8.45
CA LEU A 11 7.89 -5.14 -8.31
C LEU A 11 7.76 -6.32 -7.33
N VAL A 12 6.96 -6.14 -6.29
CA VAL A 12 6.54 -7.21 -5.38
C VAL A 12 5.04 -7.39 -5.51
N SER A 13 4.63 -8.60 -5.92
CA SER A 13 3.21 -8.96 -6.01
C SER A 13 2.85 -9.92 -4.89
N LEU A 14 1.89 -9.52 -4.04
CA LEU A 14 1.46 -10.29 -2.89
C LEU A 14 0.11 -10.95 -3.17
N ARG A 15 0.07 -12.26 -2.94
CA ARG A 15 -1.11 -13.10 -3.17
C ARG A 15 -2.17 -12.82 -2.10
N GLY A 16 -3.42 -12.66 -2.55
CA GLY A 16 -4.60 -12.72 -1.66
C GLY A 16 -5.04 -14.15 -1.34
N THR A 17 -6.14 -14.31 -0.62
CA THR A 17 -6.74 -15.61 -0.33
C THR A 17 -7.69 -16.07 -1.45
N VAL A 18 -7.87 -17.40 -1.55
CA VAL A 18 -8.88 -18.01 -2.42
C VAL A 18 -10.24 -18.04 -1.71
N THR A 19 -10.26 -18.25 -0.38
CA THR A 19 -11.47 -18.28 0.46
C THR A 19 -11.65 -16.98 1.24
N GLN A 20 -12.18 -15.96 0.58
CA GLN A 20 -12.22 -14.59 1.13
C GLN A 20 -13.27 -14.38 2.23
N ALA A 21 -14.39 -15.12 2.20
CA ALA A 21 -15.47 -14.96 3.18
C ALA A 21 -15.08 -15.47 4.58
N GLU A 22 -14.49 -16.67 4.66
CA GLU A 22 -13.98 -17.24 5.92
C GLU A 22 -12.86 -16.38 6.51
N TRP A 23 -12.02 -15.85 5.64
CA TRP A 23 -10.95 -14.94 6.01
C TRP A 23 -11.48 -13.60 6.53
N ALA A 24 -12.47 -12.99 5.85
CA ALA A 24 -13.07 -11.73 6.27
C ALA A 24 -13.75 -11.87 7.63
N ALA A 25 -14.35 -13.04 7.92
CA ALA A 25 -14.89 -13.35 9.23
C ALA A 25 -13.80 -13.46 10.31
N ASN A 26 -12.66 -14.09 9.99
CA ASN A 26 -11.51 -14.23 10.90
C ASN A 26 -10.74 -12.91 11.13
N LEU A 27 -10.85 -11.93 10.22
CA LEU A 27 -10.21 -10.61 10.31
C LEU A 27 -11.07 -9.51 10.93
N MET A 28 -12.17 -9.87 11.56
CA MET A 28 -12.87 -8.98 12.48
C MET A 28 -12.17 -8.90 13.86
N SER A 29 -10.85 -9.06 13.89
CA SER A 29 -10.03 -9.00 15.10
C SER A 29 -9.68 -7.54 15.46
N ALA A 30 -9.09 -7.34 16.64
CA ALA A 30 -8.79 -6.03 17.18
C ALA A 30 -7.62 -5.32 16.45
N LEU A 31 -7.60 -3.99 16.55
CA LEU A 31 -6.41 -3.19 16.27
C LEU A 31 -5.35 -3.48 17.33
N GLU A 32 -4.17 -3.91 16.90
CA GLU A 32 -3.02 -4.13 17.76
C GLU A 32 -1.90 -3.14 17.43
N PRO A 33 -1.09 -2.71 18.43
CA PRO A 33 0.12 -1.98 18.15
C PRO A 33 0.95 -2.73 17.12
N ALA A 34 1.39 -2.02 16.06
CA ALA A 34 2.09 -2.68 14.96
C ALA A 34 3.35 -3.40 15.44
N ARG A 35 4.03 -2.89 16.49
CA ARG A 35 5.31 -3.41 17.03
C ARG A 35 6.41 -3.54 15.95
N LEU A 36 6.18 -2.93 14.79
CA LEU A 36 7.16 -2.72 13.73
C LEU A 36 7.98 -1.45 13.99
N ASP A 37 7.56 -0.65 14.98
CA ASP A 37 8.22 0.56 15.48
C ASP A 37 8.10 0.63 17.01
N ALA A 38 8.85 1.53 17.66
CA ALA A 38 8.73 1.86 19.08
C ALA A 38 7.40 2.58 19.43
N ARG A 39 6.68 3.06 18.41
CA ARG A 39 5.40 3.76 18.52
C ARG A 39 4.26 2.81 18.86
N GLN A 40 3.55 3.11 19.96
CA GLN A 40 2.42 2.31 20.44
C GLN A 40 1.06 2.81 19.91
N ASP A 41 1.02 4.05 19.40
CA ASP A 41 -0.16 4.67 18.82
C ASP A 41 -0.47 4.16 17.40
N VAL A 42 0.56 3.70 16.69
CA VAL A 42 0.41 3.08 15.36
C VAL A 42 -0.14 1.67 15.51
N LYS A 43 -1.41 1.49 15.15
CA LYS A 43 -2.10 0.20 15.26
C LYS A 43 -2.54 -0.32 13.91
N VAL A 44 -2.43 -1.64 13.73
CA VAL A 44 -2.82 -2.38 12.54
C VAL A 44 -3.70 -3.57 12.94
N GLU A 45 -4.45 -4.10 11.99
CA GLU A 45 -5.26 -5.29 12.22
C GLU A 45 -4.37 -6.50 12.55
N ALA A 46 -4.72 -7.19 13.63
CA ALA A 46 -3.92 -8.27 14.21
C ALA A 46 -3.72 -9.45 13.26
N GLY A 47 -4.73 -9.84 12.49
CA GLY A 47 -4.64 -10.92 11.50
C GLY A 47 -3.61 -10.66 10.40
N PHE A 48 -3.61 -9.47 9.80
CA PHE A 48 -2.57 -9.09 8.82
C PHE A 48 -1.19 -9.07 9.45
N LEU A 49 -1.07 -8.48 10.64
CA LEU A 49 0.21 -8.39 11.34
C LEU A 49 0.75 -9.78 11.65
N ASN A 50 -0.10 -10.66 12.19
CA ASN A 50 0.26 -12.03 12.52
C ASN A 50 0.71 -12.81 11.27
N LEU A 51 -0.01 -12.68 10.16
CA LEU A 51 0.39 -13.32 8.90
C LEU A 51 1.74 -12.79 8.38
N TYR A 52 2.00 -11.50 8.59
CA TYR A 52 3.23 -10.85 8.17
C TYR A 52 4.44 -11.25 9.04
N THR A 53 4.27 -11.34 10.36
CA THR A 53 5.38 -11.53 11.31
C THR A 53 5.54 -12.95 11.83
N SER A 54 4.57 -13.83 11.66
CA SER A 54 4.67 -15.22 12.12
C SER A 54 5.81 -15.96 11.43
N SER A 55 6.58 -16.71 12.23
CA SER A 55 7.59 -17.65 11.73
C SER A 55 7.10 -19.09 11.97
N PRO A 56 7.21 -20.00 10.98
CA PRO A 56 6.99 -21.42 11.24
C PRO A 56 8.01 -21.88 12.29
N GLY A 57 7.53 -22.44 13.40
CA GLY A 57 8.31 -22.63 14.62
C GLY A 57 9.50 -23.59 14.48
N GLY A 58 10.59 -23.24 15.16
CA GLY A 58 11.46 -24.15 15.94
C GLY A 58 12.24 -25.28 15.27
N GLY A 59 12.06 -25.57 13.98
CA GLY A 59 12.69 -26.71 13.31
C GLY A 59 13.77 -26.30 12.31
N GLY A 60 14.97 -25.94 12.78
CA GLY A 60 16.25 -26.07 12.05
C GLY A 60 16.41 -25.51 10.61
N GLY A 61 15.43 -24.78 10.07
CA GLY A 61 15.30 -24.47 8.64
C GLY A 61 15.15 -22.97 8.33
N GLY A 62 15.92 -22.12 9.01
CA GLY A 62 16.58 -20.91 8.51
C GLY A 62 15.85 -19.76 7.76
N MET A 63 14.57 -19.81 7.41
CA MET A 63 14.00 -18.83 6.46
C MET A 63 13.39 -17.56 7.11
N GLY A 64 13.01 -17.63 8.39
CA GLY A 64 12.33 -16.54 9.11
C GLY A 64 10.89 -16.28 8.64
N SER A 65 10.27 -15.23 9.18
CA SER A 65 8.90 -14.82 8.85
C SER A 65 8.75 -14.30 7.42
N CYS A 66 7.50 -14.10 6.97
CA CYS A 66 7.21 -13.45 5.68
C CYS A 66 7.87 -12.06 5.61
N ARG A 67 7.74 -11.29 6.69
CA ARG A 67 8.43 -10.00 6.89
C ARG A 67 9.93 -10.11 6.66
N ASP A 68 10.61 -11.04 7.33
CA ASP A 68 12.08 -11.16 7.24
C ASP A 68 12.55 -11.44 5.82
N GLN A 69 11.84 -12.33 5.12
CA GLN A 69 12.15 -12.69 3.73
C GLN A 69 11.95 -11.48 2.79
N LEU A 70 10.83 -10.78 2.92
CA LEU A 70 10.52 -9.63 2.07
C LEU A 70 11.46 -8.45 2.30
N LEU A 71 11.72 -8.09 3.57
CA LEU A 71 12.64 -7.00 3.90
C LEU A 71 14.07 -7.30 3.41
N ARG A 72 14.53 -8.54 3.59
CA ARG A 72 15.86 -8.97 3.13
C ARG A 72 15.97 -8.88 1.61
N GLU A 73 15.04 -9.48 0.89
CA GLU A 73 15.14 -9.56 -0.57
C GLU A 73 14.91 -8.21 -1.25
N VAL A 74 13.91 -7.44 -0.82
CA VAL A 74 13.65 -6.12 -1.42
C VAL A 74 14.83 -5.18 -1.19
N SER A 75 15.35 -5.11 0.05
CA SER A 75 16.51 -4.26 0.35
C SER A 75 17.78 -4.72 -0.40
N ARG A 76 17.99 -6.02 -0.57
CA ARG A 76 19.09 -6.58 -1.36
C ARG A 76 18.98 -6.17 -2.83
N VAL A 77 17.79 -6.29 -3.43
CA VAL A 77 17.56 -5.92 -4.84
C VAL A 77 17.73 -4.42 -5.07
N ILE A 78 17.20 -3.57 -4.18
CA ILE A 78 17.40 -2.11 -4.24
C ILE A 78 18.89 -1.78 -4.28
N LYS A 79 19.67 -2.35 -3.34
CA LYS A 79 21.12 -2.13 -3.26
C LYS A 79 21.85 -2.64 -4.49
N SER A 80 21.47 -3.81 -5.01
CA SER A 80 22.07 -4.37 -6.23
C SER A 80 21.84 -3.45 -7.43
N PHE A 81 20.59 -3.03 -7.67
CA PHE A 81 20.25 -2.17 -8.81
C PHE A 81 21.00 -0.83 -8.75
N SER A 82 21.11 -0.28 -7.55
CA SER A 82 21.80 1.00 -7.32
C SER A 82 23.32 0.89 -7.51
N LYS A 83 23.92 -0.27 -7.18
CA LYS A 83 25.36 -0.52 -7.38
C LYS A 83 25.70 -0.77 -8.85
N ASP A 84 24.89 -1.58 -9.53
CA ASP A 84 25.14 -1.98 -10.91
C ASP A 84 25.00 -0.80 -11.89
N ARG A 85 24.09 0.14 -11.58
CA ARG A 85 23.76 1.31 -12.43
C ARG A 85 23.47 2.55 -11.57
N PRO A 86 24.50 3.22 -11.02
CA PRO A 86 24.32 4.34 -10.07
C PRO A 86 23.65 5.60 -10.65
N ARG A 87 23.50 5.68 -11.98
CA ARG A 87 22.83 6.79 -12.67
C ARG A 87 21.36 6.50 -13.03
N GLU A 88 20.88 5.28 -12.82
CA GLU A 88 19.48 4.92 -13.05
C GLU A 88 18.69 5.07 -11.75
N ASP A 89 17.56 5.78 -11.79
CA ASP A 89 16.67 5.85 -10.64
C ASP A 89 16.05 4.48 -10.35
N VAL A 90 15.85 4.21 -9.06
CA VAL A 90 15.22 2.98 -8.57
C VAL A 90 13.88 3.32 -7.92
N SER A 91 12.91 2.42 -8.01
CA SER A 91 11.65 2.47 -7.29
C SER A 91 11.22 1.11 -6.79
N VAL A 92 10.29 1.10 -5.84
CA VAL A 92 9.61 -0.10 -5.37
C VAL A 92 8.12 0.04 -5.63
N THR A 93 7.56 -0.95 -6.32
CA THR A 93 6.13 -1.08 -6.54
C THR A 93 5.63 -2.32 -5.81
N LEU A 94 4.70 -2.13 -4.89
CA LEU A 94 4.05 -3.21 -4.14
C LEU A 94 2.62 -3.32 -4.65
N ALA A 95 2.21 -4.51 -5.07
CA ALA A 95 0.88 -4.75 -5.58
C ALA A 95 0.24 -5.93 -4.86
N GLY A 96 -1.06 -5.82 -4.62
CA GLY A 96 -1.81 -6.89 -3.99
C GLY A 96 -3.29 -6.77 -4.29
N HIS A 97 -3.97 -7.90 -4.15
CA HIS A 97 -5.42 -7.98 -4.23
C HIS A 97 -5.97 -8.55 -2.93
N SER A 98 -7.12 -8.06 -2.45
CA SER A 98 -7.77 -8.55 -1.22
C SER A 98 -6.78 -8.48 -0.04
N MET A 99 -6.60 -9.58 0.71
CA MET A 99 -5.57 -9.72 1.75
C MET A 99 -4.16 -9.32 1.27
N GLY A 100 -3.81 -9.61 0.01
CA GLY A 100 -2.49 -9.26 -0.54
C GLY A 100 -2.26 -7.75 -0.56
N SER A 101 -3.32 -6.94 -0.71
CA SER A 101 -3.24 -5.48 -0.64
C SER A 101 -2.84 -5.01 0.75
N ALA A 102 -3.34 -5.68 1.79
CA ALA A 102 -3.03 -5.32 3.17
C ALA A 102 -1.57 -5.64 3.51
N LEU A 103 -1.09 -6.82 3.09
CA LEU A 103 0.32 -7.20 3.23
C LEU A 103 1.24 -6.25 2.45
N ALA A 104 0.82 -5.80 1.26
CA ALA A 104 1.56 -4.82 0.47
C ALA A 104 1.70 -3.48 1.22
N MET A 105 0.65 -3.06 1.92
CA MET A 105 0.67 -1.84 2.71
C MET A 105 1.55 -1.96 3.95
N LEU A 106 1.48 -3.09 4.67
CA LEU A 106 2.38 -3.38 5.79
C LEU A 106 3.85 -3.40 5.36
N LEU A 107 4.17 -4.07 4.26
CA LEU A 107 5.53 -4.09 3.72
C LEU A 107 6.02 -2.70 3.32
N GLY A 108 5.16 -1.89 2.68
CA GLY A 108 5.52 -0.53 2.26
C GLY A 108 5.81 0.39 3.44
N TYR A 109 4.98 0.29 4.48
CA TYR A 109 5.19 0.94 5.77
C TYR A 109 6.52 0.50 6.40
N ASP A 110 6.75 -0.81 6.55
CA ASP A 110 7.88 -1.37 7.28
C ASP A 110 9.23 -1.07 6.57
N LEU A 111 9.29 -1.21 5.24
CA LEU A 111 10.46 -0.82 4.44
C LEU A 111 10.84 0.66 4.66
N SER A 112 9.84 1.53 4.70
CA SER A 112 10.04 2.98 4.83
C SER A 112 10.38 3.38 6.26
N GLN A 113 9.72 2.75 7.24
CA GLN A 113 9.96 2.96 8.66
C GLN A 113 11.38 2.54 9.05
N LEU A 114 11.84 1.39 8.57
CA LEU A 114 13.20 0.90 8.83
C LEU A 114 14.27 1.58 7.98
N GLY A 115 13.87 2.46 7.04
CA GLY A 115 14.79 3.12 6.11
C GLY A 115 15.49 2.13 5.16
N LEU A 116 14.90 0.96 4.93
CA LEU A 116 15.42 -0.08 4.03
C LEU A 116 15.15 0.22 2.56
N ASN A 117 14.29 1.20 2.27
CA ASN A 117 14.09 1.78 0.95
C ASN A 117 15.14 2.87 0.63
N ARG A 118 16.43 2.55 0.79
CA ARG A 118 17.53 3.46 0.44
C ARG A 118 18.46 2.82 -0.59
N ASP A 119 18.85 3.62 -1.57
CA ASP A 119 19.82 3.23 -2.58
C ASP A 119 21.25 3.15 -2.01
N ALA A 120 22.21 2.74 -2.83
CA ALA A 120 23.61 2.61 -2.40
C ALA A 120 24.26 3.95 -1.98
N SER A 121 23.70 5.09 -2.41
CA SER A 121 24.13 6.44 -2.03
C SER A 121 23.37 6.99 -0.80
N GLY A 122 22.45 6.20 -0.23
CA GLY A 122 21.62 6.61 0.90
C GLY A 122 20.39 7.44 0.52
N ARG A 123 20.13 7.68 -0.77
CA ARG A 123 18.92 8.39 -1.23
C ARG A 123 17.69 7.51 -1.02
N ARG A 124 16.57 8.15 -0.66
CA ARG A 124 15.30 7.45 -0.45
C ARG A 124 14.74 6.98 -1.79
N VAL A 125 14.43 5.69 -1.87
CA VAL A 125 13.77 5.05 -3.00
C VAL A 125 12.25 5.16 -2.79
N PRO A 126 11.49 5.70 -3.75
CA PRO A 126 10.05 5.82 -3.64
C PRO A 126 9.39 4.44 -3.55
N VAL A 127 8.46 4.30 -2.61
CA VAL A 127 7.65 3.09 -2.39
C VAL A 127 6.20 3.41 -2.73
N THR A 128 5.66 2.68 -3.71
CA THR A 128 4.29 2.86 -4.19
C THR A 128 3.51 1.57 -4.00
N VAL A 129 2.32 1.64 -3.40
CA VAL A 129 1.41 0.51 -3.19
C VAL A 129 0.20 0.66 -4.12
N PHE A 130 -0.07 -0.37 -4.91
CA PHE A 130 -1.30 -0.52 -5.69
C PHE A 130 -2.16 -1.61 -5.06
N SER A 131 -3.24 -1.18 -4.42
CA SER A 131 -4.20 -2.04 -3.73
C SER A 131 -5.42 -2.25 -4.63
N PHE A 132 -5.82 -3.50 -4.83
CA PHE A 132 -7.04 -3.86 -5.56
C PHE A 132 -7.99 -4.59 -4.62
N GLY A 133 -9.21 -4.08 -4.44
CA GLY A 133 -10.15 -4.66 -3.47
C GLY A 133 -9.59 -4.77 -2.05
N GLY A 134 -8.65 -3.89 -1.69
CA GLY A 134 -7.97 -4.01 -0.39
C GLY A 134 -8.83 -3.51 0.77
N PRO A 135 -8.81 -4.20 1.92
CA PRO A 135 -9.45 -3.76 3.16
C PRO A 135 -8.68 -2.61 3.83
N ARG A 136 -9.26 -2.02 4.88
CA ARG A 136 -8.57 -1.15 5.83
C ARG A 136 -7.58 -1.98 6.66
N VAL A 137 -6.42 -1.40 6.96
CA VAL A 137 -5.32 -2.14 7.61
C VAL A 137 -4.97 -1.60 8.98
N GLY A 138 -5.18 -0.31 9.25
CA GLY A 138 -4.80 0.28 10.53
C GLY A 138 -5.62 1.50 10.90
N ASN A 139 -5.26 2.12 12.02
CA ASN A 139 -5.92 3.31 12.54
C ASN A 139 -5.44 4.60 11.86
N ALA A 140 -5.95 5.75 12.31
CA ALA A 140 -5.54 7.06 11.80
C ALA A 140 -4.04 7.32 11.96
N ALA A 141 -3.45 6.95 13.10
CA ALA A 141 -2.01 7.08 13.33
C ALA A 141 -1.17 6.27 12.32
N PHE A 142 -1.62 5.07 11.95
CA PHE A 142 -0.98 4.28 10.89
C PHE A 142 -1.04 4.97 9.53
N LYS A 143 -2.20 5.54 9.17
CA LYS A 143 -2.34 6.34 7.94
C LYS A 143 -1.36 7.51 7.94
N ASP A 144 -1.39 8.33 8.99
CA ASP A 144 -0.59 9.55 9.05
C ASP A 144 0.90 9.22 9.04
N ARG A 145 1.29 8.12 9.71
CA ARG A 145 2.67 7.65 9.67
C ARG A 145 3.09 7.19 8.27
N CYS A 146 2.22 6.54 7.50
CA CYS A 146 2.51 6.19 6.11
C CYS A 146 2.74 7.45 5.25
N ASP A 147 1.92 8.49 5.46
CA ASP A 147 2.03 9.77 4.75
C ASP A 147 3.36 10.48 5.10
N GLU A 148 3.74 10.52 6.37
CA GLU A 148 5.03 11.06 6.86
C GLU A 148 6.24 10.30 6.27
N LEU A 149 6.14 8.97 6.18
CA LEU A 149 7.16 8.11 5.59
C LEU A 149 7.23 8.25 4.06
N GLY A 150 6.29 8.96 3.45
CA GLY A 150 6.22 9.16 2.00
C GLY A 150 5.82 7.89 1.25
N VAL A 151 5.16 6.94 1.91
CA VAL A 151 4.57 5.77 1.24
C VAL A 151 3.36 6.24 0.47
N LYS A 152 3.31 5.91 -0.82
CA LYS A 152 2.20 6.35 -1.67
C LYS A 152 1.31 5.18 -2.00
N VAL A 153 0.02 5.31 -1.69
CA VAL A 153 -0.95 4.23 -1.87
C VAL A 153 -2.05 4.67 -2.83
N LEU A 154 -2.30 3.87 -3.87
CA LEU A 154 -3.47 3.97 -4.73
C LEU A 154 -4.35 2.74 -4.51
N ARG A 155 -5.61 2.96 -4.14
CA ARG A 155 -6.59 1.91 -3.88
C ARG A 155 -7.63 1.86 -4.98
N ALA A 156 -7.59 0.86 -5.85
CA ALA A 156 -8.72 0.52 -6.70
C ALA A 156 -9.77 -0.19 -5.84
N ALA A 157 -10.91 0.45 -5.64
CA ALA A 157 -12.01 -0.06 -4.81
C ALA A 157 -13.30 -0.07 -5.62
N ASN A 158 -13.95 -1.23 -5.73
CA ASN A 158 -15.28 -1.33 -6.30
C ASN A 158 -16.30 -0.91 -5.24
N VAL A 159 -17.14 0.08 -5.53
CA VAL A 159 -18.14 0.60 -4.58
C VAL A 159 -19.15 -0.46 -4.13
N ARG A 160 -19.26 -1.57 -4.89
CA ARG A 160 -20.14 -2.71 -4.60
C ARG A 160 -19.43 -3.88 -3.93
N ASP A 161 -18.16 -3.73 -3.59
CA ASP A 161 -17.34 -4.77 -2.98
C ASP A 161 -17.24 -4.55 -1.45
N PRO A 162 -17.88 -5.41 -0.64
CA PRO A 162 -17.94 -5.24 0.81
C PRO A 162 -16.58 -5.36 1.49
N VAL A 163 -15.61 -6.06 0.90
CA VAL A 163 -14.28 -6.24 1.51
C VAL A 163 -13.53 -4.91 1.62
N THR A 164 -13.75 -4.00 0.67
CA THR A 164 -13.15 -2.66 0.70
C THR A 164 -13.63 -1.82 1.89
N MET A 165 -14.76 -2.18 2.50
CA MET A 165 -15.34 -1.49 3.64
C MET A 165 -14.97 -2.12 5.00
N LEU A 166 -14.25 -3.24 4.99
CA LEU A 166 -13.81 -3.94 6.19
C LEU A 166 -12.38 -3.57 6.59
N PRO A 167 -12.04 -3.64 7.89
CA PRO A 167 -12.94 -3.75 9.04
C PRO A 167 -13.72 -2.45 9.30
N GLY A 168 -14.97 -2.56 9.78
CA GLY A 168 -15.75 -1.41 10.27
C GLY A 168 -17.14 -1.17 9.68
N ALA A 169 -17.65 -2.04 8.79
CA ALA A 169 -18.94 -1.84 8.11
C ALA A 169 -20.02 -2.92 8.34
N LEU A 170 -19.82 -3.90 9.25
CA LEU A 170 -20.84 -4.91 9.54
C LEU A 170 -21.62 -4.55 10.81
N PHE A 171 -22.77 -3.89 10.62
CA PHE A 171 -23.87 -3.96 11.58
C PHE A 171 -24.65 -5.26 11.31
N ASN A 172 -24.39 -6.34 12.07
CA ASN A 172 -25.42 -7.09 12.81
C ASN A 172 -24.81 -8.22 13.69
N GLU A 173 -25.41 -8.41 14.86
CA GLU A 173 -25.30 -9.51 15.85
C GLU A 173 -23.91 -10.13 16.14
N GLY A 174 -23.06 -9.34 16.81
CA GLY A 174 -21.82 -9.81 17.46
C GLY A 174 -21.02 -8.68 18.15
N THR A 175 -21.68 -7.57 18.45
CA THR A 175 -21.11 -6.20 18.56
C THR A 175 -20.26 -5.89 19.79
N ARG A 176 -19.83 -6.88 20.58
CA ARG A 176 -19.05 -6.62 21.81
C ARG A 176 -17.64 -6.08 21.55
N GLY A 177 -16.94 -6.56 20.52
CA GLY A 177 -15.59 -6.07 20.18
C GLY A 177 -15.57 -4.72 19.45
N PHE A 178 -16.53 -4.51 18.55
CA PHE A 178 -16.67 -3.27 17.78
C PHE A 178 -17.01 -2.06 18.66
N LEU A 179 -17.93 -2.22 19.62
CA LEU A 179 -18.29 -1.17 20.59
C LEU A 179 -17.09 -0.77 21.46
N ALA A 180 -16.23 -1.71 21.85
CA ALA A 180 -15.05 -1.43 22.67
C ALA A 180 -13.99 -0.63 21.91
N SER A 181 -13.73 -0.95 20.64
CA SER A 181 -12.77 -0.19 19.81
C SER A 181 -13.27 1.22 19.51
N TRP A 182 -14.57 1.39 19.28
CA TRP A 182 -15.19 2.70 19.08
C TRP A 182 -15.19 3.54 20.37
N ALA A 183 -15.47 2.93 21.52
CA ALA A 183 -15.40 3.58 22.83
C ALA A 183 -13.96 3.97 23.22
N ALA A 184 -12.94 3.29 22.67
CA ALA A 184 -11.52 3.58 22.89
C ALA A 184 -10.93 4.60 21.88
N GLY A 185 -11.71 5.10 20.92
CA GLY A 185 -11.25 6.08 19.92
C GLY A 185 -10.40 5.48 18.78
N ASP A 186 -10.28 4.15 18.70
CA ASP A 186 -9.49 3.46 17.68
C ASP A 186 -10.39 2.99 16.53
N SER A 187 -10.45 3.78 15.45
CA SER A 187 -11.18 3.46 14.23
C SER A 187 -10.26 3.13 13.04
N TYR A 188 -10.60 2.09 12.29
CA TYR A 188 -9.93 1.75 11.03
C TYR A 188 -10.06 2.86 9.99
N THR A 189 -8.93 3.23 9.40
CA THR A 189 -8.82 4.32 8.43
C THR A 189 -8.14 3.82 7.15
N HIS A 190 -8.63 4.26 5.99
CA HIS A 190 -7.97 3.97 4.72
C HIS A 190 -6.71 4.81 4.54
N VAL A 191 -5.67 4.21 3.97
CA VAL A 191 -4.43 4.90 3.60
C VAL A 191 -4.42 5.19 2.10
N GLY A 192 -3.96 6.39 1.74
CA GLY A 192 -3.79 6.86 0.37
C GLY A 192 -5.09 7.22 -0.37
N VAL A 193 -4.96 7.28 -1.70
CA VAL A 193 -5.99 7.81 -2.60
C VAL A 193 -6.84 6.70 -3.18
N GLU A 194 -8.16 6.90 -3.16
CA GLU A 194 -9.11 5.96 -3.75
C GLU A 194 -9.35 6.21 -5.23
N LEU A 195 -9.25 5.16 -6.02
CA LEU A 195 -9.79 5.03 -7.35
C LEU A 195 -11.09 4.22 -7.27
N ALA A 196 -12.22 4.91 -7.15
CA ALA A 196 -13.54 4.30 -7.11
C ALA A 196 -13.91 3.71 -8.48
N LEU A 197 -14.24 2.43 -8.48
CA LEU A 197 -14.78 1.68 -9.61
C LEU A 197 -16.23 1.32 -9.31
N ASP A 198 -17.06 1.26 -10.34
CA ASP A 198 -18.47 0.87 -10.21
C ASP A 198 -18.77 -0.16 -11.29
N PHE A 199 -18.63 -1.43 -10.94
CA PHE A 199 -19.02 -2.54 -11.80
C PHE A 199 -19.80 -3.58 -11.02
N LEU A 200 -20.85 -4.09 -11.66
CA LEU A 200 -21.65 -5.21 -11.20
C LEU A 200 -21.79 -6.20 -12.35
N SER A 201 -21.31 -7.43 -12.17
CA SER A 201 -21.66 -8.52 -13.08
C SER A 201 -22.85 -9.26 -12.50
N LEU A 202 -24.06 -9.02 -13.03
CA LEU A 202 -25.28 -9.74 -12.63
C LEU A 202 -25.22 -11.26 -12.89
N ARG A 203 -24.20 -11.73 -13.64
CA ARG A 203 -23.97 -13.15 -13.92
C ARG A 203 -23.15 -13.87 -12.86
N ASP A 204 -22.43 -13.14 -11.99
CA ASP A 204 -21.60 -13.72 -10.94
C ASP A 204 -21.42 -12.74 -9.78
N LEU A 205 -22.09 -13.00 -8.65
CA LEU A 205 -21.97 -12.19 -7.44
C LEU A 205 -20.57 -12.26 -6.81
N GLY A 206 -19.76 -13.28 -7.14
CA GLY A 206 -18.34 -13.36 -6.75
C GLY A 206 -17.43 -12.42 -7.55
N SER A 207 -17.90 -11.91 -8.70
CA SER A 207 -17.11 -11.06 -9.60
C SER A 207 -16.81 -9.67 -9.04
N VAL A 208 -17.58 -9.18 -8.06
CA VAL A 208 -17.37 -7.83 -7.50
C VAL A 208 -16.04 -7.67 -6.77
N HIS A 209 -15.48 -8.79 -6.30
CA HIS A 209 -14.16 -8.90 -5.67
C HIS A 209 -13.17 -9.70 -6.53
N ASP A 210 -13.43 -9.88 -7.83
CA ASP A 210 -12.48 -10.57 -8.71
C ASP A 210 -11.44 -9.59 -9.28
N LEU A 211 -10.15 -9.94 -9.14
CA LEU A 211 -9.06 -9.11 -9.65
C LEU A 211 -9.14 -8.92 -11.17
N GLY A 212 -9.61 -9.92 -11.91
CA GLY A 212 -9.84 -9.83 -13.36
C GLY A 212 -10.88 -8.77 -13.71
N ALA A 213 -11.97 -8.69 -12.95
CA ALA A 213 -13.00 -7.67 -13.09
C ALA A 213 -12.46 -6.26 -12.75
N TYR A 214 -11.68 -6.11 -11.68
CA TYR A 214 -10.98 -4.86 -11.34
C TYR A 214 -10.08 -4.38 -12.50
N VAL A 215 -9.22 -5.25 -13.01
CA VAL A 215 -8.29 -4.92 -14.11
C VAL A 215 -9.05 -4.60 -15.39
N SER A 216 -10.13 -5.35 -15.68
CA SER A 216 -10.97 -5.12 -16.86
C SER A 216 -11.69 -3.77 -16.79
N SER A 217 -12.23 -3.42 -15.62
CA SER A 217 -12.87 -2.12 -15.40
C SER A 217 -11.89 -0.96 -15.60
N ILE A 218 -10.66 -1.08 -15.10
CA ILE A 218 -9.62 -0.05 -15.27
C ILE A 218 -9.23 0.06 -16.75
N LYS A 219 -9.05 -1.06 -17.45
CA LYS A 219 -8.74 -1.06 -18.89
C LYS A 219 -9.85 -0.48 -19.74
N ALA A 220 -11.12 -0.79 -19.43
CA ALA A 220 -12.27 -0.24 -20.12
C ALA A 220 -12.35 1.28 -19.95
N GLY A 221 -12.15 1.77 -18.73
CA GLY A 221 -12.07 3.21 -18.42
C GLY A 221 -10.92 3.91 -19.15
N ALA A 222 -9.76 3.26 -19.26
CA ALA A 222 -8.60 3.81 -19.98
C ALA A 222 -8.76 3.78 -21.51
N CYS A 223 -9.55 2.86 -22.07
CA CYS A 223 -9.74 2.68 -23.52
C CYS A 223 -10.96 3.44 -24.07
N GLY A 224 -11.77 4.08 -23.23
CA GLY A 224 -13.00 4.78 -23.64
C GLY A 224 -14.08 3.86 -24.21
N LYS A 225 -13.97 2.54 -24.01
CA LYS A 225 -14.90 1.54 -24.53
C LYS A 225 -15.84 1.09 -23.42
N VAL A 226 -16.89 1.86 -23.15
CA VAL A 226 -18.07 1.37 -22.42
C VAL A 226 -19.09 0.91 -23.47
N SER A 227 -19.25 -0.41 -23.62
CA SER A 227 -20.38 -0.97 -24.35
C SER A 227 -21.64 -0.76 -23.52
N LYS A 228 -22.63 -0.06 -24.10
CA LYS A 228 -24.00 0.05 -23.60
C LYS A 228 -24.52 -1.32 -23.16
N SER A 229 -24.74 -1.48 -21.87
CA SER A 229 -25.77 -2.38 -21.34
C SER A 229 -26.51 -1.62 -20.25
N ASP A 230 -27.83 -1.66 -20.32
CA ASP A 230 -28.74 -0.67 -19.78
C ASP A 230 -28.66 -0.48 -18.26
N ASN A 231 -28.25 0.70 -17.83
CA ASN A 231 -28.94 1.49 -16.80
C ASN A 231 -28.36 2.91 -16.76
N ALA A 232 -29.24 3.88 -16.93
CA ALA A 232 -28.93 5.29 -17.03
C ALA A 232 -28.43 5.85 -15.68
N VAL A 233 -27.11 6.05 -15.54
CA VAL A 233 -26.52 7.21 -14.84
C VAL A 233 -25.22 7.57 -15.57
N ALA A 234 -25.25 8.74 -16.19
CA ALA A 234 -24.35 9.26 -17.22
C ALA A 234 -22.83 9.08 -17.02
N ASP A 235 -22.24 8.83 -18.19
CA ASP A 235 -20.86 8.90 -18.64
C ASP A 235 -20.12 10.20 -18.22
N SER A 236 -19.29 10.08 -17.17
CA SER A 236 -18.24 11.04 -16.77
C SER A 236 -17.11 10.39 -15.95
N ARG A 237 -17.28 9.12 -15.57
CA ARG A 237 -16.43 8.43 -14.59
C ARG A 237 -15.17 7.81 -15.20
N GLY A 238 -15.18 7.41 -16.48
CA GLY A 238 -14.02 6.81 -17.15
C GLY A 238 -12.83 7.78 -17.29
N ALA A 239 -13.10 9.01 -17.72
CA ALA A 239 -12.09 10.07 -17.80
C ALA A 239 -11.58 10.46 -16.40
N ALA A 240 -12.45 10.49 -15.39
CA ALA A 240 -12.08 10.78 -14.00
C ALA A 240 -11.17 9.68 -13.40
N VAL A 241 -11.43 8.41 -13.73
CA VAL A 241 -10.60 7.27 -13.31
C VAL A 241 -9.18 7.38 -13.89
N LEU A 242 -9.07 7.63 -15.18
CA LEU A 242 -7.77 7.81 -15.84
C LEU A 242 -7.04 9.05 -15.30
N ALA A 243 -7.74 10.17 -15.12
CA ALA A 243 -7.17 11.39 -14.56
C ALA A 243 -6.60 11.15 -13.16
N LYS A 244 -7.32 10.44 -12.28
CA LYS A 244 -6.88 10.17 -10.91
C LYS A 244 -5.70 9.19 -10.85
N ALA A 245 -5.69 8.18 -11.72
CA ALA A 245 -4.54 7.28 -11.86
C ALA A 245 -3.31 8.02 -12.41
N MET A 246 -3.50 8.90 -13.40
CA MET A 246 -2.42 9.70 -13.99
C MET A 246 -1.90 10.78 -13.03
N GLU A 247 -2.78 11.41 -12.25
CA GLU A 247 -2.43 12.33 -11.17
C GLU A 247 -1.57 11.62 -10.11
N PHE A 248 -2.01 10.42 -9.68
CA PHE A 248 -1.24 9.63 -8.73
C PHE A 248 0.15 9.26 -9.26
N VAL A 249 0.24 8.79 -10.51
CA VAL A 249 1.51 8.49 -11.19
C VAL A 249 2.36 9.74 -11.36
N GLY A 250 1.74 10.88 -11.67
CA GLY A 250 2.39 12.20 -11.77
C GLY A 250 3.00 12.63 -10.44
N ILE A 251 2.28 12.46 -9.32
CA ILE A 251 2.78 12.72 -7.96
C ILE A 251 3.97 11.80 -7.64
N GLN A 252 3.94 10.52 -8.04
CA GLN A 252 5.09 9.62 -7.86
C GLN A 252 6.31 10.12 -8.63
N ARG A 253 6.11 10.59 -9.86
CA ARG A 253 7.18 11.10 -10.71
C ARG A 253 7.74 12.40 -10.16
N ALA A 254 6.89 13.35 -9.78
CA ALA A 254 7.31 14.59 -9.15
C ALA A 254 8.08 14.35 -7.83
N ALA A 255 7.60 13.44 -6.97
CA ALA A 255 8.32 13.07 -5.75
C ALA A 255 9.68 12.40 -6.03
N ALA A 256 9.81 11.66 -7.13
CA ALA A 256 11.09 11.11 -7.57
C ALA A 256 12.06 12.17 -8.11
N PHE A 257 11.54 13.26 -8.72
CA PHE A 257 12.34 14.38 -9.24
C PHE A 257 12.60 15.51 -8.21
N ALA A 258 11.83 15.59 -7.12
CA ALA A 258 11.88 16.68 -6.13
C ALA A 258 13.00 16.56 -5.07
N LEU A 259 14.01 15.70 -5.27
CA LEU A 259 15.28 15.78 -4.54
C LEU A 259 16.39 16.02 -5.57
N PRO A 260 16.77 17.29 -5.81
CA PRO A 260 17.76 17.92 -4.92
C PRO A 260 17.66 19.46 -4.84
N GLU A 261 16.94 20.05 -3.87
CA GLU A 261 17.10 21.49 -3.54
C GLU A 261 16.97 21.83 -2.04
N ALA A 262 16.91 20.85 -1.14
CA ALA A 262 16.91 21.09 0.31
C ALA A 262 18.32 21.02 0.96
N ALA A 263 19.39 21.09 0.16
CA ALA A 263 20.78 20.99 0.63
C ALA A 263 21.65 22.24 0.37
N LEU A 264 21.08 23.35 -0.11
CA LEU A 264 21.76 24.63 -0.25
C LEU A 264 21.19 25.63 0.75
N GLY A 265 21.64 25.55 1.99
CA GLY A 265 21.16 26.48 3.02
C GLY A 265 21.77 26.35 4.40
N ILE A 266 22.92 25.70 4.60
CA ILE A 266 23.68 25.78 5.86
C ILE A 266 25.17 25.66 5.53
N GLY A 267 25.74 26.73 4.97
CA GLY A 267 27.16 26.81 4.63
C GLY A 267 27.64 28.23 4.82
N GLY A 268 27.85 28.63 6.08
CA GLY A 268 28.50 29.91 6.36
C GLY A 268 28.24 30.46 7.75
N VAL A 269 28.76 29.82 8.80
CA VAL A 269 29.25 30.52 10.02
C VAL A 269 30.25 29.61 10.75
N VAL A 270 31.47 29.44 10.25
CA VAL A 270 32.64 29.11 11.10
C VAL A 270 33.91 29.67 10.45
N GLN A 271 34.10 30.99 10.57
CA GLN A 271 35.43 31.60 10.47
C GLN A 271 35.38 33.04 11.01
N SER A 272 35.48 33.17 12.33
CA SER A 272 36.09 34.32 13.00
C SER A 272 35.96 34.12 14.51
N LEU A 273 37.09 33.79 15.13
CA LEU A 273 37.58 34.26 16.43
C LEU A 273 38.60 33.23 16.90
N GLY A 274 39.83 33.37 16.38
CA GLY A 274 41.00 32.86 17.07
C GLY A 274 41.26 33.75 18.28
N LEU A 275 41.46 33.14 19.44
CA LEU A 275 42.19 33.68 20.58
C LEU A 275 42.55 32.50 21.49
N ILE A 276 43.83 32.11 21.38
CA ILE A 276 44.67 31.36 22.33
C ILE A 276 44.21 29.95 22.70
#